data_AF-A0A3D3MBI8-F1
#
_entry.id   AF-A0A3D3MBI8-F1
#
_cell.length_a   1.000
_cell.length_b   1.000
_cell.length_c   1.000
_cell.angle_alpha   90.00
_cell.angle_beta   90.00
_cell.angle_gamma   90.00
#
_symmetry.space_group_name_H-M   'P 1'
#
loop_
_entity.id
_entity.type
_entity.pdbx_description
1 polymer ?
#
loop_
_entity_poly.entity_id
_entity_poly.type
_entity_poly.pdbx_seq_one_letter_code
_entity_poly.pdbx_strand_id
1 'polypeptide(L)'
;MENGDTLKIKTDLSQCTFLAFEEYTFIKQNDSLYVEKYSEEGSGRKQTLPQILYKIEADDPLSFENYFKYLKKSDTIKEKSNWPYVSITYKKQQKFFYKTDLRDSFEKMDSLQPVRKNIYPKDTFLHMDPPPSL
;
A
#
# COMPACT_ATOMS: atom_id res chain seq x y z
N MET A 1 11.23 -14.06 -5.07
CA MET A 1 12.01 -12.98 -5.69
C MET A 1 13.46 -13.44 -5.75
N GLU A 2 14.08 -13.35 -6.92
CA GLU A 2 15.50 -13.58 -7.16
C GLU A 2 16.28 -12.28 -6.93
N ASN A 3 17.61 -12.36 -6.81
CA ASN A 3 18.45 -11.17 -6.67
C ASN A 3 18.25 -10.21 -7.86
N GLY A 4 18.04 -8.92 -7.57
CA GLY A 4 17.74 -7.89 -8.56
C GLY A 4 16.25 -7.77 -8.91
N ASP A 5 15.40 -8.68 -8.45
CA ASP A 5 13.96 -8.57 -8.67
C ASP A 5 13.34 -7.40 -7.91
N THR A 6 12.32 -6.82 -8.54
CA THR A 6 11.50 -5.76 -7.93
C THR A 6 10.02 -6.16 -7.87
N LEU A 7 9.37 -5.76 -6.78
CA LEU A 7 7.93 -5.88 -6.56
C LEU A 7 7.40 -4.49 -6.21
N LYS A 8 6.38 -4.03 -6.94
CA LYS A 8 5.75 -2.72 -6.71
C LYS A 8 4.35 -2.90 -6.18
N ILE A 9 4.03 -2.22 -5.09
CA ILE A 9 2.69 -2.17 -4.50
C ILE A 9 2.23 -0.73 -4.57
N LYS A 10 1.29 -0.43 -5.46
CA LYS A 10 0.67 0.89 -5.55
C LYS A 10 -0.71 0.84 -4.94
N THR A 11 -1.00 1.81 -4.06
CA THR A 11 -2.28 1.97 -3.37
C THR A 11 -2.90 3.31 -3.76
N ASP A 12 -4.16 3.29 -4.16
CA ASP A 12 -4.99 4.47 -4.37
C ASP A 12 -5.77 4.79 -3.09
N LEU A 13 -5.29 5.79 -2.37
CA LEU A 13 -5.88 6.29 -1.12
C LEU A 13 -6.88 7.42 -1.36
N SER A 14 -7.23 7.68 -2.63
CA SER A 14 -8.14 8.77 -2.99
C SER A 14 -9.57 8.48 -2.54
N GLN A 15 -10.20 9.48 -1.91
CA GLN A 15 -11.58 9.46 -1.43
C GLN A 15 -12.25 10.80 -1.70
N CYS A 16 -13.47 10.78 -2.26
CA CYS A 16 -14.21 12.00 -2.61
C CYS A 16 -13.35 12.97 -3.44
N THR A 17 -13.04 14.16 -2.90
CA THR A 17 -12.18 15.17 -3.56
C THR A 17 -10.70 15.07 -3.19
N PHE A 18 -10.36 14.20 -2.23
CA PHE A 18 -8.98 13.95 -1.81
C PHE A 18 -8.32 12.95 -2.76
N LEU A 19 -7.22 13.35 -3.39
CA LEU A 19 -6.43 12.50 -4.28
C LEU A 19 -5.11 12.16 -3.60
N ALA A 20 -4.84 10.87 -3.41
CA ALA A 20 -3.58 10.42 -2.81
C ALA A 20 -3.17 9.03 -3.27
N PHE A 21 -1.88 8.82 -3.49
CA PHE A 21 -1.30 7.55 -3.89
C PHE A 21 -0.04 7.26 -3.09
N GLU A 22 0.20 5.98 -2.80
CA GLU A 22 1.49 5.49 -2.31
C GLU A 22 1.98 4.36 -3.21
N GLU A 23 3.28 4.30 -3.49
CA GLU A 23 3.95 3.16 -4.12
C GLU A 23 5.07 2.67 -3.20
N TYR A 24 5.03 1.39 -2.83
CA TYR A 24 6.12 0.71 -2.14
C TYR A 24 6.87 -0.14 -3.16
N THR A 25 8.17 0.12 -3.34
CA THR A 25 9.03 -0.67 -4.22
C THR A 25 9.93 -1.54 -3.37
N PHE A 26 9.72 -2.85 -3.45
CA PHE A 26 10.54 -3.86 -2.82
C PHE A 26 11.63 -4.32 -3.78
N ILE A 27 12.87 -4.39 -3.31
CA ILE A 27 14.05 -4.75 -4.11
C ILE A 27 14.78 -5.88 -3.40
N LYS A 28 14.91 -7.02 -4.06
CA LYS A 28 15.66 -8.17 -3.53
C LYS A 28 17.14 -7.99 -3.84
N GLN A 29 17.97 -7.96 -2.80
CA GLN A 29 19.43 -7.86 -2.91
C GLN A 29 20.07 -8.98 -2.09
N ASN A 30 20.59 -10.01 -2.78
CA ASN A 30 21.10 -11.24 -2.18
C ASN A 30 20.09 -11.81 -1.17
N ASP A 31 20.47 -11.98 0.09
CA ASP A 31 19.60 -12.51 1.15
C ASP A 31 18.69 -11.45 1.78
N SER A 32 18.86 -10.16 1.44
CA SER A 32 18.10 -9.06 2.02
C SER A 32 16.97 -8.58 1.10
N LEU A 33 15.87 -8.10 1.70
CA LEU A 33 14.79 -7.43 1.00
C LEU A 33 14.73 -5.99 1.49
N TYR A 34 14.75 -5.04 0.56
CA TYR A 34 14.68 -3.63 0.89
C TYR A 34 13.38 -3.03 0.37
N VAL A 35 12.91 -1.97 1.00
CA VAL A 35 11.71 -1.24 0.57
C VAL A 35 11.98 0.26 0.54
N GLU A 36 11.55 0.92 -0.53
CA GLU A 36 11.41 2.39 -0.61
C GLU A 36 9.92 2.75 -0.73
N LYS A 37 9.56 3.98 -0.36
CA LYS A 37 8.19 4.47 -0.50
C LYS A 37 8.16 5.78 -1.26
N TYR A 38 7.31 5.86 -2.28
CA TYR A 38 6.87 7.08 -2.93
C TYR A 38 5.45 7.42 -2.49
N SER A 39 5.16 8.69 -2.25
CA SER A 39 3.82 9.19 -1.89
C SER A 39 3.50 10.44 -2.69
N GLU A 40 2.25 10.60 -3.09
CA GLU A 40 1.74 11.73 -3.85
C GLU A 40 0.36 12.15 -3.32
N GLU A 41 0.14 13.44 -3.17
CA GLU A 41 -1.14 14.03 -2.76
C GLU A 41 -1.50 15.19 -3.69
N GLY A 42 -2.72 15.15 -4.22
CA GLY A 42 -3.22 16.14 -5.17
C GLY A 42 -2.34 16.24 -6.42
N SER A 43 -2.15 17.46 -6.90
CA SER A 43 -1.38 17.75 -8.12
C SER A 43 0.08 18.17 -7.86
N GLY A 44 0.54 18.23 -6.61
CA GLY A 44 1.80 18.92 -6.30
C GLY A 44 2.62 18.39 -5.14
N ARG A 45 2.03 17.79 -4.11
CA ARG A 45 2.80 17.28 -2.97
C ARG A 45 3.31 15.89 -3.31
N LYS A 46 4.63 15.68 -3.20
CA LYS A 46 5.30 14.40 -3.45
C LYS A 46 6.38 14.18 -2.40
N GLN A 47 6.61 12.92 -2.03
CA GLN A 47 7.69 12.53 -1.14
C GLN A 47 8.22 11.17 -1.56
N THR A 48 9.54 11.01 -1.51
CA THR A 48 10.20 9.71 -1.57
C THR A 48 10.95 9.51 -0.26
N LEU A 49 10.66 8.43 0.45
CA LEU A 49 11.39 8.02 1.65
C LEU A 49 12.58 7.13 1.27
N PRO A 50 13.69 7.22 2.03
CA PRO A 50 14.89 6.44 1.74
C PRO A 50 14.61 4.95 1.86
N GLN A 51 15.30 4.18 1.02
CA GLN A 51 15.28 2.72 1.07
C GLN A 51 15.71 2.22 2.46
N ILE A 52 14.92 1.31 3.04
CA ILE A 52 15.24 0.64 4.32
C ILE A 52 15.20 -0.87 4.16
N LEU A 53 15.87 -1.57 5.08
CA LEU A 53 15.84 -3.03 5.14
C LEU A 53 14.48 -3.49 5.69
N TYR A 54 13.75 -4.26 4.90
CA TYR A 54 12.47 -4.85 5.29
C TYR A 54 12.73 -6.19 5.98
N LYS A 55 12.60 -6.20 7.32
CA LYS A 55 12.85 -7.40 8.17
C LYS A 55 11.60 -8.00 8.78
N ILE A 56 10.43 -7.62 8.30
CA ILE A 56 9.16 -8.04 8.90
C ILE A 56 8.97 -9.54 8.63
N GLU A 57 8.63 -10.31 9.68
CA GLU A 57 8.34 -11.74 9.54
C GLU A 57 7.01 -11.97 8.82
N ALA A 58 6.89 -13.08 8.08
CA ALA A 58 5.73 -13.37 7.23
C ALA A 58 4.38 -13.47 7.98
N ASP A 59 4.42 -13.66 9.32
CA ASP A 59 3.25 -13.71 10.18
C ASP A 59 3.07 -12.48 11.07
N ASP A 60 3.94 -11.46 10.94
CA ASP A 60 3.77 -10.19 11.64
C ASP A 60 2.47 -9.52 11.15
N PRO A 61 1.49 -9.22 12.03
CA PRO A 61 0.22 -8.60 11.66
C PRO A 61 0.39 -7.24 10.96
N LEU A 62 1.56 -6.61 11.07
CA LEU A 62 1.93 -5.32 10.49
C LEU A 62 2.73 -5.46 9.18
N SER A 63 2.63 -6.62 8.52
CA SER A 63 3.28 -6.93 7.24
C SER A 63 2.37 -6.74 6.02
N PHE A 64 2.96 -6.50 4.85
CA PHE A 64 2.21 -6.55 3.59
C PHE A 64 1.66 -7.94 3.30
N GLU A 65 2.35 -9.00 3.71
CA GLU A 65 1.91 -10.38 3.57
C GLU A 65 0.55 -10.61 4.24
N ASN A 66 0.38 -10.15 5.48
CA ASN A 66 -0.90 -10.25 6.19
C ASN A 66 -1.95 -9.29 5.60
N TYR A 67 -1.55 -8.09 5.20
CA TYR A 67 -2.46 -7.18 4.50
C TYR A 67 -3.00 -7.79 3.19
N PHE A 68 -2.17 -8.52 2.43
CA PHE A 68 -2.62 -9.24 1.23
C PHE A 68 -3.53 -10.42 1.55
N LYS A 69 -3.31 -11.13 2.66
CA LYS A 69 -4.25 -12.16 3.13
C LYS A 69 -5.62 -11.54 3.43
N TYR A 70 -5.66 -10.34 4.02
CA TYR A 70 -6.89 -9.57 4.22
C TYR A 70 -7.52 -9.16 2.89
N LEU A 71 -6.77 -8.51 1.99
CA LEU A 71 -7.27 -8.06 0.69
C LEU A 71 -7.84 -9.20 -0.15
N LYS A 72 -7.26 -10.40 -0.09
CA LYS A 72 -7.75 -11.58 -0.79
C LYS A 72 -9.12 -12.06 -0.26
N LYS A 73 -9.40 -11.89 1.03
CA LYS A 73 -10.67 -12.26 1.66
C LYS A 73 -11.77 -11.23 1.38
N SER A 74 -11.38 -9.95 1.30
CA SER A 74 -12.26 -8.81 1.02
C SER A 74 -12.21 -8.37 -0.45
N ASP A 75 -11.64 -9.19 -1.34
CA ASP A 75 -11.49 -8.83 -2.75
C ASP A 75 -12.87 -8.86 -3.40
N THR A 76 -13.15 -7.86 -4.21
CA THR A 76 -14.41 -7.72 -4.91
C THR A 76 -14.17 -7.74 -6.41
N ILE A 77 -15.18 -8.16 -7.17
CA ILE A 77 -15.07 -8.24 -8.62
C ILE A 77 -14.92 -6.83 -9.17
N LYS A 78 -14.03 -6.66 -10.15
CA LYS A 78 -13.85 -5.41 -10.88
C LYS A 78 -15.19 -4.92 -11.44
N GLU A 79 -15.66 -3.77 -10.98
CA GLU A 79 -16.69 -3.00 -11.68
C GLU A 79 -16.05 -2.20 -12.83
N LYS A 80 -16.77 -2.03 -13.95
CA LYS A 80 -16.23 -1.50 -15.21
C LYS A 80 -15.48 -0.16 -15.08
N SER A 81 -15.82 0.66 -14.08
CA SER A 81 -15.29 2.01 -13.86
C SER A 81 -14.25 2.11 -12.74
N ASN A 82 -13.98 1.04 -11.98
CA ASN A 82 -13.18 1.18 -10.76
C ASN A 82 -11.69 1.05 -11.07
N TRP A 83 -10.94 2.07 -10.68
CA TRP A 83 -9.49 1.96 -10.52
C TRP A 83 -9.19 0.95 -9.40
N PRO A 84 -8.13 0.13 -9.53
CA PRO A 84 -7.76 -0.79 -8.48
C PRO A 84 -7.36 -0.02 -7.23
N TYR A 85 -7.89 -0.42 -6.09
CA TYR A 85 -7.49 0.13 -4.79
C TYR A 85 -6.03 -0.20 -4.51
N VAL A 86 -5.64 -1.46 -4.75
CA VAL A 86 -4.25 -1.91 -4.68
C VAL A 86 -3.88 -2.60 -5.99
N SER A 87 -2.76 -2.23 -6.56
CA SER A 87 -2.12 -2.94 -7.68
C SER A 87 -0.75 -3.45 -7.26
N ILE A 88 -0.53 -4.75 -7.43
CA ILE A 88 0.75 -5.40 -7.19
C ILE A 88 1.34 -5.77 -8.55
N THR A 89 2.56 -5.32 -8.82
CA THR A 89 3.30 -5.65 -10.04
C THR A 89 4.59 -6.37 -9.70
N TYR A 90 4.79 -7.56 -10.26
CA TYR A 90 6.01 -8.35 -10.14
C TYR A 90 6.43 -8.87 -11.50
N LYS A 91 7.62 -8.48 -11.97
CA LYS A 91 8.07 -8.72 -13.36
C LYS A 91 6.99 -8.24 -14.35
N LYS A 92 6.43 -9.15 -15.17
CA LYS A 92 5.34 -8.86 -16.13
C LYS A 92 3.95 -9.24 -15.60
N GLN A 93 3.84 -9.67 -14.34
CA GLN A 93 2.59 -10.10 -13.74
C GLN A 93 1.98 -8.99 -12.90
N GLN A 94 0.65 -8.89 -12.94
CA GLN A 94 -0.11 -7.91 -12.18
C GLN A 94 -1.26 -8.58 -11.44
N LYS A 95 -1.47 -8.19 -10.19
CA LYS A 95 -2.64 -8.54 -9.39
C LYS A 95 -3.29 -7.25 -8.91
N PHE A 96 -4.60 -7.18 -9.09
CA PHE A 96 -5.42 -6.04 -8.68
C PHE A 96 -6.38 -6.47 -7.57
N PHE A 97 -6.60 -5.55 -6.63
CA PHE A 97 -7.63 -5.61 -5.62
C PHE A 97 -8.48 -4.36 -5.73
N TYR A 98 -9.80 -4.53 -5.68
CA TYR A 98 -10.76 -3.44 -5.90
C TYR A 98 -11.43 -3.02 -4.60
N LYS A 99 -12.12 -1.87 -4.65
CA LYS A 99 -13.01 -1.40 -3.60
C LYS A 99 -14.44 -1.26 -4.16
N THR A 100 -15.47 -1.52 -3.36
CA THR A 100 -16.87 -1.40 -3.78
C THR A 100 -17.48 -0.06 -3.44
N ASP A 101 -17.23 0.42 -2.23
CA ASP A 101 -17.81 1.66 -1.73
C ASP A 101 -16.83 2.37 -0.78
N LEU A 102 -17.30 3.49 -0.21
CA LEU A 102 -16.52 4.30 0.70
C LEU A 102 -16.20 3.55 2.01
N ARG A 103 -17.12 2.73 2.51
CA ARG A 103 -16.91 1.95 3.74
C ARG A 103 -15.83 0.91 3.54
N ASP A 104 -15.94 0.10 2.49
CA ASP A 104 -14.94 -0.89 2.12
C ASP A 104 -13.56 -0.24 1.88
N SER A 105 -13.55 0.95 1.30
CA SER A 105 -12.32 1.72 1.17
C SER A 105 -11.69 2.12 2.50
N PHE A 106 -12.49 2.61 3.46
CA PHE A 106 -12.01 2.96 4.79
C PHE A 106 -11.52 1.73 5.56
N GLU A 107 -12.26 0.61 5.51
CA GLU A 107 -11.84 -0.65 6.16
C GLU A 107 -10.49 -1.16 5.62
N LYS A 108 -10.27 -1.04 4.30
CA LYS A 108 -8.98 -1.38 3.67
C LYS A 108 -7.87 -0.41 4.06
N MET A 109 -8.19 0.88 4.19
CA MET A 109 -7.25 1.92 4.62
C MET A 109 -6.83 1.73 6.08
N ASP A 110 -7.78 1.44 6.97
CA ASP A 110 -7.55 1.15 8.38
C ASP A 110 -6.70 -0.11 8.56
N SER A 111 -6.93 -1.14 7.72
CA SER A 111 -6.11 -2.36 7.71
C SER A 111 -4.68 -2.13 7.21
N LEU A 112 -4.48 -1.14 6.33
CA LEU A 112 -3.16 -0.78 5.79
C LEU A 112 -2.38 0.15 6.72
N GLN A 113 -3.05 1.03 7.47
CA GLN A 113 -2.40 2.06 8.28
C GLN A 113 -1.32 1.53 9.25
N PRO A 114 -1.52 0.39 9.96
CA PRO A 114 -0.50 -0.18 10.83
C PRO A 114 0.75 -0.64 10.08
N VAL A 115 0.60 -1.21 8.87
CA VAL A 115 1.72 -1.60 7.99
C VAL A 115 2.53 -0.36 7.60
N ARG A 116 1.86 0.73 7.20
CA ARG A 116 2.49 2.01 6.84
C ARG A 116 3.34 2.54 8.01
N LYS A 117 2.75 2.56 9.21
CA LYS A 117 3.41 3.02 10.44
C LYS A 117 4.56 2.10 10.87
N ASN A 118 4.50 0.80 10.58
CA ASN A 118 5.57 -0.12 10.93
C ASN A 118 6.81 0.06 10.05
N ILE A 119 6.61 0.24 8.73
CA ILE A 119 7.72 0.41 7.78
C ILE A 119 8.34 1.82 7.94
N TYR A 120 7.52 2.86 8.02
CA TYR A 120 7.99 4.24 8.17
C TYR A 120 7.27 4.97 9.32
N PRO A 121 7.64 4.72 10.59
CA PRO A 121 6.91 5.24 11.76
C PRO A 121 6.94 6.75 11.93
N LYS A 122 7.92 7.42 11.32
CA LYS A 122 8.08 8.88 11.38
C LYS A 122 7.47 9.59 10.18
N ASP A 123 6.87 8.85 9.24
CA ASP A 123 6.27 9.50 8.09
C ASP A 123 4.89 10.08 8.41
N THR A 124 4.75 11.36 8.13
CA THR A 124 3.53 12.15 8.36
C THR A 124 2.98 12.75 7.07
N PHE A 125 3.49 12.34 5.90
CA PHE A 125 3.19 13.01 4.63
C PHE A 125 1.69 12.98 4.27
N LEU A 126 1.09 11.79 4.29
CA LEU A 126 -0.36 11.61 4.22
C LEU A 126 -0.89 11.42 5.65
N HIS A 127 -1.11 12.54 6.34
CA HIS A 127 -1.79 12.51 7.64
C HIS A 127 -3.27 12.18 7.42
N MET A 128 -3.65 10.98 7.83
CA MET A 128 -5.04 10.57 7.91
C MET A 128 -5.47 10.83 9.34
N ASP A 129 -6.07 11.99 9.58
CA ASP A 129 -6.72 12.22 10.86
C ASP A 129 -7.77 11.13 11.07
N PRO A 130 -7.89 10.56 12.29
CA PRO A 130 -8.99 9.67 12.59
C PRO A 130 -10.31 10.39 12.30
N PRO A 131 -11.36 9.69 11.84
CA PRO A 131 -12.66 10.32 11.66
C PRO A 131 -13.07 11.03 12.97
N PRO A 132 -13.66 12.24 12.91
CA PRO A 132 -14.09 12.93 14.10
C PRO A 132 -14.99 12.00 14.91
N SER A 133 -14.70 11.87 16.21
CA SER A 133 -15.56 11.15 17.15
C SER A 133 -16.94 11.77 17.08
N LEU A 134 -17.97 10.98 16.74
CA LEU A 134 -19.37 11.39 16.85
C LEU A 134 -19.78 11.55 18.32
#